data_AF-A0A971V7C8-F1
#
_entry.id   AF-A0A971V7C8-F1
#
_cell.length_a   1.000
_cell.length_b   1.000
_cell.length_c   1.000
_cell.angle_alpha   90.00
_cell.angle_beta   90.00
_cell.angle_gamma   90.00
#
_symmetry.space_group_name_H-M   'P 1'
#
loop_
_entity.id
_entity.type
_entity.pdbx_description
1 polymer ?
#
loop_
_entity_poly.entity_id
_entity_poly.type
_entity_poly.pdbx_seq_one_letter_code
_entity_poly.pdbx_strand_id
1 'polypeptide(L)'
;MQLPYSDKLNIGHLSRLFANTTNCYKFFWFLAILKSVDGHSNRFSFEALINEMIVEAWYMVTEYHLSLGPIGSSDNLEEVIKYIFENYHISSSEKREKILDFLSTTEDKKIKKYKSDLTLNVPYRLQAPFYDEITIERNMWNSTKEYLTNEINRQSKLIYYFVTASGLGTVIEVDKCWAEYFVQHNEILKCWTQLKLIQYL
;
A
#
# COMPACT_ATOMS: atom_id res chain seq x y z
N MET A 1 -7.36 15.69 -12.46
CA MET A 1 -7.71 14.49 -13.24
C MET A 1 -8.93 13.84 -12.63
N GLN A 2 -9.94 13.54 -13.44
CA GLN A 2 -11.17 12.88 -12.98
C GLN A 2 -11.01 11.35 -13.08
N LEU A 3 -11.47 10.64 -12.06
CA LEU A 3 -11.47 9.18 -12.07
C LEU A 3 -12.60 8.65 -12.96
N PRO A 4 -12.41 7.53 -13.67
CA PRO A 4 -13.45 6.91 -14.47
C PRO A 4 -14.73 6.63 -13.68
N TYR A 5 -15.88 6.84 -14.31
CA TYR A 5 -17.16 6.60 -13.67
C TYR A 5 -17.42 5.09 -13.53
N SER A 6 -18.16 4.71 -12.50
CA SER A 6 -18.73 3.38 -12.32
C SER A 6 -20.12 3.53 -11.71
N ASP A 7 -21.08 2.78 -12.25
CA ASP A 7 -22.46 2.65 -11.73
C ASP A 7 -22.53 1.71 -10.52
N LYS A 8 -21.55 0.83 -10.36
CA LYS A 8 -21.48 -0.17 -9.27
C LYS A 8 -20.67 0.32 -8.06
N LEU A 9 -19.68 1.18 -8.28
CA LEU A 9 -18.69 1.56 -7.27
C LEU A 9 -18.83 3.01 -6.82
N ASN A 10 -18.51 3.27 -5.55
CA ASN A 10 -18.46 4.62 -5.02
C ASN A 10 -17.12 5.30 -5.38
N ILE A 11 -17.03 5.85 -6.58
CA ILE A 11 -15.85 6.59 -7.06
C ILE A 11 -15.62 7.87 -6.24
N GLY A 12 -16.68 8.43 -5.63
CA GLY A 12 -16.56 9.54 -4.69
C GLY A 12 -15.66 9.20 -3.50
N HIS A 13 -15.81 8.00 -2.92
CA HIS A 13 -14.95 7.54 -1.82
C HIS A 13 -13.52 7.29 -2.30
N LEU A 14 -13.35 6.66 -3.46
CA LEU A 14 -12.04 6.44 -4.06
C LEU A 14 -11.30 7.77 -4.29
N SER A 15 -11.99 8.80 -4.75
CA SER A 15 -11.38 10.12 -4.99
C SER A 15 -10.82 10.77 -3.70
N ARG A 16 -11.33 10.34 -2.54
CA ARG A 16 -10.92 10.81 -1.21
C ARG A 16 -9.88 9.90 -0.53
N LEU A 17 -9.42 8.82 -1.18
CA LEU A 17 -8.48 7.83 -0.62
C LEU A 17 -7.24 8.51 0.01
N PHE A 18 -6.79 9.60 -0.58
CA PHE A 18 -5.59 10.33 -0.18
C PHE A 18 -5.87 11.70 0.48
N ALA A 19 -7.11 12.06 0.79
CA ALA A 19 -7.46 13.40 1.26
C ALA A 19 -6.77 13.82 2.58
N ASN A 20 -6.52 12.86 3.48
CA ASN A 20 -5.84 13.06 4.76
C ASN A 20 -4.56 12.22 4.82
N THR A 21 -3.65 12.46 3.88
CA THR A 21 -2.39 11.72 3.78
C THR A 21 -1.29 12.49 4.49
N THR A 22 -0.92 12.02 5.67
CA THR A 22 0.22 12.55 6.43
C THR A 22 1.55 11.95 5.98
N ASN A 23 1.51 10.77 5.37
CA ASN A 23 2.68 10.00 4.96
C ASN A 23 2.43 9.31 3.60
N CYS A 24 3.44 9.31 2.74
CA CYS A 24 3.35 8.84 1.36
C CYS A 24 3.06 7.34 1.19
N TYR A 25 3.23 6.50 2.23
CA TYR A 25 3.08 5.04 2.10
C TYR A 25 1.69 4.62 1.57
N LYS A 26 0.67 5.47 1.72
CA LYS A 26 -0.69 5.20 1.22
C LYS A 26 -0.70 5.14 -0.30
N PHE A 27 0.09 6.00 -0.96
CA PHE A 27 0.22 6.00 -2.42
C PHE A 27 0.88 4.71 -2.89
N PHE A 28 1.99 4.33 -2.27
CA PHE A 28 2.72 3.10 -2.61
C PHE A 28 1.91 1.84 -2.37
N TRP A 29 1.18 1.77 -1.25
CA TRP A 29 0.29 0.63 -0.97
C TRP A 29 -0.80 0.48 -2.05
N PHE A 30 -1.41 1.59 -2.46
CA PHE A 30 -2.43 1.55 -3.50
C PHE A 30 -1.83 1.23 -4.88
N LEU A 31 -0.66 1.78 -5.22
CA LEU A 31 0.09 1.42 -6.44
C LEU A 31 0.44 -0.06 -6.45
N ALA A 32 0.87 -0.63 -5.32
CA ALA A 32 1.15 -2.05 -5.20
C ALA A 32 -0.09 -2.91 -5.50
N ILE A 33 -1.26 -2.54 -4.98
CA ILE A 33 -2.53 -3.21 -5.31
C ILE A 33 -2.83 -3.11 -6.81
N LEU A 34 -2.75 -1.90 -7.39
CA LEU A 34 -3.02 -1.69 -8.82
C LEU A 34 -2.08 -2.47 -9.72
N LYS A 35 -0.82 -2.66 -9.32
CA LYS A 35 0.16 -3.47 -10.07
C LYS A 35 -0.06 -4.97 -9.91
N SER A 36 -0.59 -5.40 -8.77
CA SER A 36 -0.77 -6.81 -8.45
C SER A 36 -2.07 -7.39 -9.02
N VAL A 37 -3.12 -6.57 -9.18
CA VAL A 37 -4.40 -6.99 -9.77
C VAL A 37 -4.28 -7.06 -11.30
N ASP A 38 -4.46 -8.26 -11.85
CA ASP A 38 -4.25 -8.56 -13.28
C ASP A 38 -5.40 -9.35 -13.94
N GLY A 39 -6.54 -9.44 -13.26
CA GLY A 39 -7.74 -10.18 -13.71
C GLY A 39 -7.73 -11.68 -13.38
N HIS A 40 -6.60 -12.23 -12.93
CA HIS A 40 -6.45 -13.63 -12.53
C HIS A 40 -6.25 -13.75 -11.02
N SER A 41 -5.55 -12.80 -10.42
CA SER A 41 -5.38 -12.70 -8.97
C SER A 41 -6.02 -11.43 -8.41
N ASN A 42 -6.74 -11.61 -7.30
CA ASN A 42 -7.26 -10.53 -6.46
C ASN A 42 -6.90 -10.73 -4.97
N ARG A 43 -6.06 -11.72 -4.64
CA ARG A 43 -5.65 -12.04 -3.27
C ARG A 43 -4.15 -11.85 -3.10
N PHE A 44 -3.75 -11.08 -2.10
CA PHE A 44 -2.34 -10.71 -1.90
C PHE A 44 -1.97 -10.71 -0.42
N SER A 45 -0.78 -11.20 -0.12
CA SER A 45 -0.21 -11.05 1.22
C SER A 45 0.32 -9.62 1.42
N PHE A 46 0.37 -9.19 2.67
CA PHE A 46 1.04 -7.95 3.03
C PHE A 46 2.51 -7.95 2.61
N GLU A 47 3.21 -9.06 2.77
CA GLU A 47 4.59 -9.19 2.31
C GLU A 47 4.75 -8.90 0.82
N ALA A 48 3.90 -9.49 -0.03
CA ALA A 48 3.96 -9.25 -1.48
C ALA A 48 3.73 -7.77 -1.82
N LEU A 49 2.71 -7.15 -1.21
CA LEU A 49 2.40 -5.73 -1.44
C LEU A 49 3.50 -4.81 -0.92
N ILE A 50 4.13 -5.12 0.21
CA ILE A 50 5.23 -4.33 0.76
C ILE A 50 6.48 -4.46 -0.11
N ASN A 51 6.77 -5.65 -0.63
CA ASN A 51 7.88 -5.82 -1.57
C ASN A 51 7.68 -4.93 -2.81
N GLU A 52 6.44 -4.89 -3.32
CA GLU A 52 6.05 -3.99 -4.40
C GLU A 52 6.20 -2.51 -4.05
N MET A 53 5.82 -2.10 -2.84
CA MET A 53 6.05 -0.73 -2.36
C MET A 53 7.53 -0.34 -2.38
N ILE A 54 8.40 -1.23 -1.87
CA ILE A 54 9.85 -0.99 -1.81
C ILE A 54 10.42 -0.83 -3.21
N VAL A 55 10.03 -1.70 -4.14
CA VAL A 55 10.49 -1.63 -5.54
C VAL A 55 9.99 -0.37 -6.22
N GLU A 56 8.73 0.02 -5.97
CA GLU A 56 8.15 1.22 -6.57
C GLU A 56 8.83 2.50 -6.10
N ALA A 57 9.22 2.55 -4.83
CA ALA A 57 9.92 3.69 -4.25
C ALA A 57 11.43 3.68 -4.50
N TRP A 58 12.00 2.54 -4.93
CA TRP A 58 13.44 2.31 -4.99
C TRP A 58 14.20 3.44 -5.70
N TYR A 59 13.90 3.66 -6.98
CA TYR A 59 14.60 4.65 -7.80
C TYR A 59 14.45 6.08 -7.26
N MET A 60 13.27 6.42 -6.74
CA MET A 60 13.02 7.75 -6.15
C MET A 60 13.89 8.03 -4.93
N VAL A 61 14.13 7.01 -4.09
CA VAL A 61 14.94 7.16 -2.88
C VAL A 61 16.44 7.02 -3.16
N THR A 62 16.84 6.08 -4.02
CA THR A 62 18.26 5.77 -4.22
C THR A 62 18.94 6.67 -5.25
N GLU A 63 18.23 7.08 -6.31
CA GLU A 63 18.79 7.93 -7.37
C GLU A 63 18.46 9.41 -7.14
N TYR A 64 17.18 9.72 -6.93
CA TYR A 64 16.73 11.10 -6.76
C TYR A 64 16.80 11.61 -5.32
N HIS A 65 17.13 10.73 -4.36
CA HIS A 65 17.25 11.07 -2.94
C HIS A 65 16.00 11.76 -2.37
N LEU A 66 14.83 11.43 -2.89
CA LEU A 66 13.57 11.99 -2.40
C LEU A 66 13.27 11.48 -1.00
N SER A 67 12.88 12.39 -0.12
CA SER A 67 12.29 12.05 1.17
C SER A 67 10.82 11.70 1.00
N LEU A 68 10.42 10.58 1.58
CA LEU A 68 9.08 10.01 1.50
C LEU A 68 8.19 10.46 2.67
N GLY A 69 8.81 10.94 3.75
CA GLY A 69 8.13 11.54 4.89
C GLY A 69 8.15 13.07 4.88
N PRO A 70 7.33 13.72 5.72
CA PRO A 70 7.47 15.15 6.02
C PRO A 70 8.90 15.49 6.42
N ILE A 71 9.34 16.72 6.07
CA ILE A 71 10.67 17.23 6.41
C ILE A 71 10.95 17.05 7.90
N GLY A 72 12.04 16.35 8.23
CA GLY A 72 12.45 16.09 9.61
C GLY A 72 11.81 14.85 10.26
N SER A 73 11.06 14.03 9.52
CA SER A 73 10.57 12.72 9.96
C SER A 73 11.09 11.61 9.04
N SER A 74 11.51 10.48 9.63
CA SER A 74 11.89 9.30 8.85
C SER A 74 10.67 8.46 8.50
N ASP A 75 10.59 8.05 7.24
CA ASP A 75 9.57 7.13 6.75
C ASP A 75 10.12 5.71 6.78
N ASN A 76 9.41 4.76 7.37
CA ASN A 76 9.87 3.36 7.41
C ASN A 76 10.11 2.75 6.02
N LEU A 77 9.42 3.22 4.98
CA LEU A 77 9.65 2.80 3.60
C LEU A 77 10.96 3.37 3.04
N GLU A 78 11.24 4.64 3.31
CA GLU A 78 12.51 5.27 2.93
C GLU A 78 13.68 4.65 3.68
N GLU A 79 13.53 4.44 4.99
CA GLU A 79 14.56 3.87 5.85
C GLU A 79 14.93 2.44 5.43
N VAL A 80 13.95 1.61 5.07
CA VAL A 80 14.27 0.26 4.58
C VAL A 80 14.99 0.30 3.23
N ILE A 81 14.62 1.20 2.32
CA ILE A 81 15.28 1.34 1.03
C ILE A 81 16.72 1.82 1.21
N LYS A 82 16.93 2.89 1.99
CA LYS A 82 18.26 3.40 2.33
C LYS A 82 19.12 2.33 2.98
N TYR A 83 18.56 1.62 3.95
CA TYR A 83 19.25 0.52 4.62
C TYR A 83 19.69 -0.57 3.62
N ILE A 84 18.80 -1.02 2.72
CA ILE A 84 19.14 -2.02 1.72
C ILE A 84 20.23 -1.48 0.77
N PHE A 85 20.07 -0.26 0.27
CA PHE A 85 20.99 0.37 -0.67
C PHE A 85 22.41 0.49 -0.08
N GLU A 86 22.52 0.97 1.16
CA GLU A 86 23.79 1.16 1.86
C GLU A 86 24.49 -0.14 2.24
N ASN A 87 23.75 -1.19 2.61
CA ASN A 87 24.32 -2.43 3.16
C ASN A 87 24.49 -3.54 2.12
N TYR A 88 23.70 -3.54 1.06
CA TYR A 88 23.73 -4.58 0.01
C TYR A 88 24.22 -4.06 -1.35
N HIS A 89 24.42 -2.74 -1.48
CA HIS A 89 24.97 -2.11 -2.68
C HIS A 89 24.23 -2.49 -3.99
N ILE A 90 22.91 -2.69 -3.88
CA ILE A 90 22.03 -2.89 -5.03
C ILE A 90 21.99 -1.58 -5.81
N SER A 91 22.23 -1.62 -7.12
CA SER A 91 22.22 -0.42 -7.97
C SER A 91 20.89 0.32 -7.89
N SER A 92 20.92 1.65 -7.94
CA SER A 92 19.72 2.49 -8.04
C SER A 92 18.88 2.14 -9.28
N SER A 93 19.55 1.77 -10.37
CA SER A 93 18.97 1.35 -11.65
C SER A 93 18.79 -0.17 -11.78
N GLU A 94 18.88 -0.93 -10.69
CA GLU A 94 18.71 -2.39 -10.75
C GLU A 94 17.30 -2.78 -11.23
N LYS A 95 17.23 -3.91 -11.92
CA LYS A 95 15.97 -4.45 -12.42
C LYS A 95 15.03 -4.81 -11.27
N ARG A 96 13.77 -4.42 -11.44
CA ARG A 96 12.64 -4.73 -10.55
C ARG A 96 12.63 -6.18 -10.07
N GLU A 97 12.79 -7.13 -10.98
CA GLU A 97 12.68 -8.57 -10.68
C GLU A 97 13.77 -9.01 -9.69
N LYS A 98 14.98 -8.45 -9.79
CA LYS A 98 16.07 -8.79 -8.87
C LYS A 98 15.86 -8.19 -7.48
N ILE A 99 15.31 -6.98 -7.40
CA ILE A 99 14.98 -6.36 -6.11
C ILE A 99 13.89 -7.19 -5.42
N LEU A 100 12.86 -7.61 -6.16
CA LEU A 100 11.81 -8.49 -5.64
C LEU A 100 12.35 -9.84 -5.17
N ASP A 101 13.24 -10.47 -5.95
CA ASP A 101 13.88 -11.74 -5.59
C ASP A 101 14.71 -11.60 -4.30
N PHE A 102 15.53 -10.55 -4.20
CA PHE A 102 16.25 -10.22 -2.98
C PHE A 102 15.31 -10.03 -1.78
N LEU A 103 14.25 -9.24 -1.94
CA LEU A 103 13.29 -8.97 -0.87
C LEU A 103 12.54 -10.23 -0.42
N SER A 104 12.35 -11.20 -1.31
CA SER A 104 11.63 -12.45 -1.02
C SER A 104 12.52 -13.52 -0.38
N THR A 105 13.84 -13.44 -0.58
CA THR A 105 14.81 -14.44 -0.09
C THR A 105 15.64 -13.97 1.09
N THR A 106 15.65 -12.68 1.40
CA THR A 106 16.47 -12.12 2.48
C THR A 106 16.02 -12.57 3.87
N GLU A 107 16.99 -13.01 4.67
CA GLU A 107 16.81 -13.39 6.08
C GLU A 107 17.18 -12.27 7.06
N ASP A 108 17.44 -11.06 6.55
CA ASP A 108 17.84 -9.92 7.38
C ASP A 108 16.72 -9.49 8.34
N LYS A 109 17.02 -9.57 9.64
CA LYS A 109 16.06 -9.27 10.71
C LYS A 109 15.63 -7.81 10.73
N LYS A 110 16.50 -6.88 10.33
CA LYS A 110 16.20 -5.45 10.29
C LYS A 110 15.27 -5.13 9.12
N ILE A 111 15.50 -5.71 7.94
CA ILE A 111 14.56 -5.62 6.81
C ILE A 111 13.21 -6.20 7.19
N LYS A 112 13.17 -7.41 7.77
CA LYS A 112 11.92 -8.05 8.24
C LYS A 112 11.17 -7.18 9.27
N LYS A 113 11.89 -6.51 10.16
CA LYS A 113 11.31 -5.55 11.11
C LYS A 113 10.70 -4.34 10.42
N TYR A 114 11.42 -3.67 9.51
CA TYR A 114 10.87 -2.54 8.76
C TYR A 114 9.59 -2.92 7.99
N LYS A 115 9.61 -4.07 7.30
CA LYS A 115 8.41 -4.58 6.62
C LYS A 115 7.26 -4.77 7.60
N SER A 116 7.52 -5.37 8.77
CA SER A 116 6.49 -5.56 9.79
C SER A 116 5.91 -4.23 10.28
N ASP A 117 6.74 -3.21 10.50
CA ASP A 117 6.29 -1.90 10.94
C ASP A 117 5.41 -1.19 9.89
N LEU A 118 5.67 -1.40 8.60
CA LEU A 118 4.82 -0.91 7.50
C LEU A 118 3.41 -1.50 7.51
N THR A 119 3.21 -2.69 8.10
CA THR A 119 1.87 -3.31 8.20
C THR A 119 0.96 -2.65 9.23
N LEU A 120 1.50 -1.83 10.14
CA LEU A 120 0.78 -1.43 11.37
C LEU A 120 -0.40 -0.49 11.11
N ASN A 121 -0.35 0.33 10.05
CA ASN A 121 -1.29 1.44 9.86
C ASN A 121 -1.92 1.46 8.47
N VAL A 122 -1.11 1.41 7.41
CA VAL A 122 -1.54 1.69 6.04
C VAL A 122 -2.70 0.81 5.57
N PRO A 123 -2.62 -0.53 5.74
CA PRO A 123 -3.65 -1.41 5.20
C PRO A 123 -5.02 -1.17 5.85
N TYR A 124 -5.03 -0.78 7.12
CA TYR A 124 -6.29 -0.54 7.84
C TYR A 124 -6.82 0.88 7.64
N ARG A 125 -5.96 1.87 7.35
CA ARG A 125 -6.34 3.28 7.29
C ARG A 125 -6.57 3.79 5.86
N LEU A 126 -6.09 3.09 4.84
CA LEU A 126 -6.25 3.51 3.44
C LEU A 126 -7.72 3.71 3.08
N GLN A 127 -8.56 2.76 3.46
CA GLN A 127 -9.98 2.72 3.11
C GLN A 127 -10.87 3.45 4.11
N ALA A 128 -10.31 4.25 5.02
CA ALA A 128 -11.09 5.03 5.99
C ALA A 128 -12.20 5.90 5.36
N PRO A 129 -12.04 6.49 4.16
CA PRO A 129 -13.12 7.20 3.48
C PRO A 129 -14.34 6.34 3.07
N PHE A 130 -14.27 5.02 3.25
CA PHE A 130 -15.36 4.07 2.97
C PHE A 130 -16.08 3.60 4.23
N TYR A 131 -15.62 3.97 5.43
CA TYR A 131 -16.18 3.49 6.70
C TYR A 131 -17.42 4.29 7.11
N ASP A 132 -18.44 4.31 6.26
CA ASP A 132 -19.68 5.05 6.50
C ASP A 132 -20.63 4.29 7.45
N GLU A 133 -20.55 2.96 7.47
CA GLU A 133 -21.42 2.07 8.26
C GLU A 133 -20.80 1.67 9.60
N ILE A 134 -19.51 1.99 9.80
CA ILE A 134 -18.75 1.64 11.00
C ILE A 134 -18.04 2.86 11.57
N THR A 135 -17.92 2.92 12.89
CA THR A 135 -17.10 3.93 13.57
C THR A 135 -15.90 3.23 14.19
N ILE A 136 -14.71 3.48 13.66
CA ILE A 136 -13.46 2.98 14.27
C ILE A 136 -12.96 4.00 15.28
N GLU A 137 -13.27 3.77 16.56
CA GLU A 137 -12.81 4.60 17.67
C GLU A 137 -11.27 4.59 17.81
N ARG A 138 -10.72 5.61 18.49
CA ARG A 138 -9.27 5.79 18.62
C ARG A 138 -8.58 4.59 19.29
N ASN A 139 -9.21 3.99 20.29
CA ASN A 139 -8.76 2.79 21.00
C ASN A 139 -8.72 1.54 20.09
N MET A 140 -9.66 1.40 19.15
CA MET A 140 -9.76 0.25 18.24
C MET A 140 -8.55 0.16 17.31
N TRP A 141 -7.96 1.29 16.89
CA TRP A 141 -6.73 1.29 16.10
C TRP A 141 -5.53 0.65 16.82
N ASN A 142 -5.56 0.65 18.15
CA ASN A 142 -4.54 0.10 19.04
C ASN A 142 -4.91 -1.30 19.57
N SER A 143 -6.06 -1.85 19.15
CA SER A 143 -6.49 -3.20 19.51
C SER A 143 -5.71 -4.28 18.75
N THR A 144 -6.05 -5.55 19.00
CA THR A 144 -5.48 -6.65 18.22
C THR A 144 -5.84 -6.49 16.74
N LYS A 145 -4.90 -6.85 15.85
CA LYS A 145 -5.15 -6.73 14.40
C LYS A 145 -6.33 -7.57 13.96
N GLU A 146 -6.53 -8.74 14.56
CA GLU A 146 -7.69 -9.61 14.32
C GLU A 146 -9.03 -8.91 14.65
N TYR A 147 -9.14 -8.28 15.83
CA TYR A 147 -10.35 -7.54 16.18
C TYR A 147 -10.59 -6.37 15.22
N LEU A 148 -9.54 -5.59 14.94
CA LEU A 148 -9.63 -4.46 14.01
C LEU A 148 -10.06 -4.89 12.60
N THR A 149 -9.50 -5.99 12.07
CA THR A 149 -9.88 -6.50 10.74
C THR A 149 -11.31 -7.00 10.72
N ASN A 150 -11.77 -7.66 11.78
CA ASN A 150 -13.15 -8.14 11.87
C ASN A 150 -14.14 -6.97 11.89
N GLU A 151 -13.85 -5.91 12.65
CA GLU A 151 -14.70 -4.72 12.67
C GLU A 151 -14.69 -3.98 11.33
N ILE A 152 -13.52 -3.83 10.69
CA ILE A 152 -13.43 -3.23 9.34
C ILE A 152 -14.24 -4.04 8.32
N ASN A 153 -14.13 -5.37 8.35
CA ASN A 153 -14.82 -6.24 7.40
C ASN A 153 -16.35 -6.21 7.53
N ARG A 154 -16.92 -5.63 8.59
CA ARG A 154 -18.37 -5.38 8.70
C ARG A 154 -18.86 -4.31 7.72
N GLN A 155 -17.97 -3.43 7.24
CA GLN A 155 -18.30 -2.43 6.23
C GLN A 155 -18.57 -3.09 4.88
N SER A 156 -19.67 -2.69 4.24
CA SER A 156 -19.94 -3.08 2.86
C SER A 156 -19.15 -2.22 1.85
N LYS A 157 -18.86 -2.79 0.67
CA LYS A 157 -18.30 -2.08 -0.51
C LYS A 157 -16.89 -1.50 -0.32
N LEU A 158 -16.06 -2.17 0.48
CA LEU A 158 -14.63 -1.87 0.55
C LEU A 158 -13.91 -2.25 -0.75
N ILE A 159 -12.78 -1.59 -1.02
CA ILE A 159 -11.83 -1.97 -2.07
C ILE A 159 -11.31 -3.38 -1.82
N TYR A 160 -10.94 -3.69 -0.57
CA TYR A 160 -10.50 -5.02 -0.17
C TYR A 160 -10.92 -5.37 1.25
N TYR A 161 -11.03 -6.67 1.48
CA TYR A 161 -11.36 -7.31 2.75
C TYR A 161 -10.17 -8.09 3.28
N PHE A 162 -10.06 -8.20 4.61
CA PHE A 162 -9.01 -9.01 5.25
C PHE A 162 -9.47 -10.47 5.34
N VAL A 163 -8.74 -11.39 4.69
CA VAL A 163 -9.06 -12.83 4.69
C VAL A 163 -8.45 -13.52 5.90
N THR A 164 -7.21 -13.16 6.24
CA THR A 164 -6.47 -13.65 7.42
C THR A 164 -5.75 -12.49 8.09
N ALA A 165 -5.55 -12.54 9.40
CA ALA A 165 -4.79 -11.55 10.16
C ALA A 165 -3.54 -12.20 10.78
N SER A 166 -2.37 -12.01 10.16
CA SER A 166 -1.12 -12.67 10.57
C SER A 166 0.14 -11.85 10.25
N GLY A 167 0.15 -10.57 10.65
CA GLY A 167 1.31 -9.69 10.40
C GLY A 167 1.61 -9.59 8.89
N LEU A 168 2.85 -9.91 8.48
CA LEU A 168 3.24 -9.97 7.07
C LEU A 168 2.49 -11.05 6.24
N GLY A 169 2.03 -12.12 6.91
CA GLY A 169 1.21 -13.16 6.30
C GLY A 169 -0.28 -12.82 6.20
N THR A 170 -0.70 -11.63 6.64
CA THR A 170 -2.08 -11.13 6.45
C THR A 170 -2.39 -11.10 4.96
N VAL A 171 -3.49 -11.74 4.56
CA VAL A 171 -3.97 -11.75 3.18
C VAL A 171 -5.16 -10.82 3.04
N ILE A 172 -5.12 -9.96 2.03
CA ILE A 172 -6.28 -9.19 1.60
C ILE A 172 -6.84 -9.76 0.30
N GLU A 173 -8.16 -9.62 0.13
CA GLU A 173 -8.87 -9.92 -1.10
C GLU A 173 -9.53 -8.65 -1.62
N VAL A 174 -9.11 -8.21 -2.81
CA VAL A 174 -9.75 -7.10 -3.52
C VAL A 174 -11.14 -7.57 -3.99
N ASP A 175 -12.16 -6.79 -3.63
CA ASP A 175 -13.54 -7.07 -4.03
C ASP A 175 -13.64 -7.19 -5.55
N LYS A 176 -14.51 -8.08 -6.03
CA LYS A 176 -14.61 -8.40 -7.45
C LYS A 176 -14.93 -7.18 -8.32
N CYS A 177 -15.86 -6.33 -7.89
CA CYS A 177 -16.23 -5.14 -8.67
C CYS A 177 -15.05 -4.15 -8.72
N TRP A 178 -14.33 -4.00 -7.60
CA TRP A 178 -13.11 -3.20 -7.54
C TRP A 178 -11.99 -3.77 -8.41
N ALA A 179 -11.77 -5.08 -8.40
CA ALA A 179 -10.77 -5.74 -9.22
C ALA A 179 -11.06 -5.55 -10.72
N GLU A 180 -12.30 -5.77 -11.16
CA GLU A 180 -12.74 -5.51 -12.54
C GLU A 180 -12.46 -4.06 -12.96
N TYR A 181 -12.82 -3.10 -12.10
CA TYR A 181 -12.59 -1.68 -12.34
C TYR A 181 -11.09 -1.32 -12.39
N PHE A 182 -10.27 -1.92 -11.52
CA PHE A 182 -8.81 -1.72 -11.51
C PHE A 182 -8.13 -2.28 -12.74
N VAL A 183 -8.56 -3.43 -13.24
CA VAL A 183 -8.04 -3.99 -14.50
C VAL A 183 -8.43 -3.08 -15.67
N GLN A 184 -9.69 -2.67 -15.74
CA GLN A 184 -10.21 -1.86 -16.84
C GLN A 184 -9.57 -0.47 -16.92
N HIS A 185 -9.28 0.15 -15.78
CA HIS A 185 -8.82 1.55 -15.69
C HIS A 185 -7.41 1.70 -15.11
N ASN A 186 -6.61 0.65 -15.17
CA ASN A 186 -5.35 0.52 -14.46
C ASN A 186 -4.40 1.70 -14.67
N GLU A 187 -4.14 2.06 -15.93
CA GLU A 187 -3.23 3.14 -16.27
C GLU A 187 -3.72 4.51 -15.78
N ILE A 188 -5.02 4.78 -15.88
CA ILE A 188 -5.61 6.03 -15.38
C ILE A 188 -5.45 6.11 -13.86
N LEU A 189 -5.66 5.01 -13.14
CA LEU A 189 -5.55 4.94 -11.68
C LEU A 189 -4.09 5.05 -11.21
N LYS A 190 -3.15 4.43 -11.93
CA LYS A 190 -1.71 4.58 -11.68
C LYS A 190 -1.28 6.04 -11.89
N CYS A 191 -1.60 6.63 -13.04
CA CYS A 191 -1.30 8.04 -13.30
C CYS A 191 -1.95 8.97 -12.26
N TRP A 192 -3.17 8.67 -11.82
CA TRP A 192 -3.85 9.47 -10.79
C TRP A 192 -3.10 9.42 -9.47
N THR A 193 -2.67 8.23 -9.08
CA THR A 193 -1.97 8.00 -7.82
C THR A 193 -0.58 8.62 -7.85
N GLN A 194 0.15 8.48 -8.97
CA GLN A 194 1.45 9.12 -9.19
C GLN A 194 1.33 10.65 -9.20
N LEU A 195 0.31 11.21 -9.85
CA LEU A 195 0.07 12.66 -9.79
C LEU A 195 -0.19 13.13 -8.35
N LYS A 196 -0.94 12.36 -7.56
CA LYS A 196 -1.19 12.66 -6.15
C LYS A 196 0.07 12.54 -5.29
N LEU A 197 0.94 11.58 -5.58
CA LEU A 197 2.25 11.45 -4.95
C LEU A 197 3.15 12.65 -5.28
N ILE A 198 3.24 13.05 -6.55
CA ILE A 198 4.02 14.24 -6.97
C ILE A 198 3.49 15.53 -6.32
N GLN A 199 2.17 15.65 -6.11
CA GLN A 199 1.58 16.79 -5.39
C GLN A 199 1.88 16.78 -3.89
N TYR A 200 2.23 15.61 -3.34
CA TYR A 200 2.55 15.45 -1.92
C TYR A 200 4.04 15.74 -1.63
N LEU A 201 4.92 15.25 -2.50
CA LEU A 201 6.37 15.47 -2.44
C LEU A 201 6.73 16.93 -2.71
#